data_AF-A0A2G2HEP3-F1
#
_entry.id   AF-A0A2G2HEP3-F1
#
_cell.length_a   1.000
_cell.length_b   1.000
_cell.length_c   1.000
_cell.angle_alpha   90.00
_cell.angle_beta   90.00
_cell.angle_gamma   90.00
#
_symmetry.space_group_name_H-M   'P 1'
#
loop_
_entity.id
_entity.type
_entity.pdbx_description
1 polymer ?
#
loop_
_entity_poly.entity_id
_entity_poly.type
_entity_poly.pdbx_seq_one_letter_code
_entity_poly.pdbx_strand_id
1 'polypeptide(L)'
;MRGFILILITLILTSCTINAQEKNKKQKKTEKQSKVKNMKKTDAEWKEELTSDEYYVLRQKGTDRAGNGGYTKHFEKGTYKCAACGTQLFESNTKYESHCGWPSFDDAIDGTVKFTRDTSAGMIRTEITCKACDGHLGHIFNDGPRETTGKRYCVNTTSIKFVKSEEKKKSEE
;
A
#
# COMPACT_ATOMS: atom_id res chain seq x y z
N MET A 1 -25.15 -54.88 39.82
CA MET A 1 -25.21 -53.47 39.37
C MET A 1 -24.02 -52.73 39.95
N ARG A 2 -23.04 -52.33 39.12
CA ARG A 2 -22.04 -51.26 39.31
C ARG A 2 -20.81 -51.59 38.47
N GLY A 3 -20.71 -50.99 37.28
CA GLY A 3 -19.56 -51.18 36.41
C GLY A 3 -19.73 -50.61 35.02
N PHE A 4 -20.32 -49.43 34.87
CA PHE A 4 -20.49 -48.74 33.58
C PHE A 4 -20.48 -47.21 33.71
N ILE A 5 -19.64 -46.66 34.60
CA ILE A 5 -19.49 -45.20 34.73
C ILE A 5 -18.00 -44.88 34.82
N LEU A 6 -17.27 -45.01 33.72
CA LEU A 6 -15.89 -44.51 33.61
C LEU A 6 -15.46 -44.24 32.15
N ILE A 7 -16.41 -44.04 31.23
CA ILE A 7 -16.14 -43.67 29.82
C ILE A 7 -17.09 -42.54 29.42
N LEU A 8 -16.98 -41.37 30.08
CA LEU A 8 -17.69 -40.17 29.62
C LEU A 8 -17.03 -38.83 30.03
N ILE A 9 -15.73 -38.82 30.38
CA ILE A 9 -15.06 -37.61 30.89
C ILE A 9 -13.86 -37.16 30.02
N THR A 10 -13.47 -37.92 28.99
CA THR A 10 -12.29 -37.57 28.17
C THR A 10 -12.58 -36.77 26.88
N LEU A 11 -13.84 -36.44 26.58
CA LEU A 11 -14.23 -35.83 25.29
C LEU A 11 -14.55 -34.32 25.33
N ILE A 12 -14.29 -33.62 26.45
CA ILE A 12 -14.63 -32.19 26.59
C ILE A 12 -13.39 -31.26 26.57
N LEU A 13 -12.17 -31.79 26.64
CA LEU A 13 -10.96 -30.95 26.78
C LEU A 13 -10.27 -30.53 25.48
N THR A 14 -10.72 -30.96 24.30
CA THR A 14 -10.02 -30.64 23.03
C THR A 14 -10.57 -29.43 22.28
N SER A 15 -11.70 -28.85 22.70
CA SER A 15 -12.35 -27.77 21.93
C SER A 15 -11.89 -26.34 22.28
N CYS A 16 -11.14 -26.15 23.38
CA CYS A 16 -10.70 -24.81 23.78
C CYS A 16 -9.33 -24.39 23.20
N THR A 17 -8.56 -25.30 22.60
CA THR A 17 -7.20 -24.98 22.11
C THR A 17 -7.17 -24.46 20.66
N ILE A 18 -8.20 -24.71 19.85
CA ILE A 18 -8.24 -24.30 18.43
C ILE A 18 -8.42 -22.78 18.29
N ASN A 19 -9.29 -22.17 19.10
CA ASN A 19 -9.60 -20.72 19.03
C ASN A 19 -8.47 -19.80 19.52
N ALA A 20 -7.53 -20.30 20.32
CA ALA A 20 -6.40 -19.52 20.84
C ALA A 20 -5.26 -19.37 19.82
N GLN A 21 -5.13 -20.30 18.86
CA GLN A 21 -4.08 -20.27 17.85
C GLN A 21 -4.40 -19.31 16.69
N GLU A 22 -5.67 -19.10 16.33
CA GLU A 22 -6.05 -18.16 15.26
C GLU A 22 -5.84 -16.69 15.66
N LYS A 23 -6.15 -16.34 16.93
CA LYS A 23 -5.98 -14.98 17.44
C LYS A 23 -4.51 -14.54 17.45
N ASN A 24 -3.60 -15.46 17.80
CA ASN A 24 -2.15 -15.23 17.80
C ASN A 24 -1.57 -15.05 16.38
N LYS A 25 -2.05 -15.79 15.38
CA LYS A 25 -1.64 -15.61 13.97
C LYS A 25 -2.08 -14.25 13.41
N LYS A 26 -3.27 -13.78 13.80
CA LYS A 26 -3.81 -12.47 13.37
C LYS A 26 -3.01 -11.33 14.02
N GLN A 27 -2.75 -11.40 15.32
CA GLN A 27 -1.91 -10.41 16.04
C GLN A 27 -0.46 -10.35 15.53
N LYS A 28 0.21 -11.51 15.32
CA LYS A 28 1.57 -11.55 14.77
C LYS A 28 1.67 -11.03 13.32
N LYS A 29 0.60 -11.13 12.52
CA LYS A 29 0.57 -10.55 11.17
C LYS A 29 0.46 -9.02 11.21
N THR A 30 -0.31 -8.47 12.15
CA THR A 30 -0.51 -7.01 12.27
C THR A 30 0.70 -6.30 12.84
N GLU A 31 1.42 -6.88 13.82
CA GLU A 31 2.63 -6.25 14.40
C GLU A 31 3.84 -6.25 13.44
N LYS A 32 3.93 -7.19 12.50
CA LYS A 32 5.06 -7.25 11.56
C LYS A 32 5.01 -6.15 10.49
N GLN A 33 3.93 -5.36 10.40
CA GLN A 33 3.66 -4.45 9.28
C GLN A 33 3.90 -2.95 9.54
N SER A 34 4.16 -2.47 10.77
CA SER A 34 3.94 -1.04 11.06
C SER A 34 5.12 -0.17 11.51
N LYS A 35 6.38 -0.65 11.50
CA LYS A 35 7.52 0.27 11.63
C LYS A 35 8.09 0.59 10.26
N VAL A 36 7.46 1.56 9.57
CA VAL A 36 8.02 2.15 8.35
C VAL A 36 9.43 2.64 8.68
N LYS A 37 10.44 1.97 8.11
CA LYS A 37 11.85 2.32 8.33
C LYS A 37 12.10 3.68 7.71
N ASN A 38 12.63 4.61 8.49
CA ASN A 38 13.11 5.90 7.97
C ASN A 38 14.31 5.63 7.06
N MET A 39 14.19 6.06 5.79
CA MET A 39 15.16 5.87 4.71
C MET A 39 15.49 7.23 4.06
N LYS A 40 15.65 8.27 4.89
CA LYS A 40 16.17 9.55 4.43
C LYS A 40 17.61 9.41 3.98
N LYS A 41 17.90 9.99 2.82
CA LYS A 41 19.23 10.20 2.25
C LYS A 41 19.36 11.68 1.87
N THR A 42 20.58 12.12 1.66
CA THR A 42 20.90 13.44 1.12
C THR A 42 20.43 13.55 -0.33
N ASP A 43 20.28 14.78 -0.82
CA ASP A 43 19.89 15.01 -2.22
C ASP A 43 20.98 14.57 -3.21
N ALA A 44 22.26 14.58 -2.81
CA ALA A 44 23.36 14.07 -3.63
C ALA A 44 23.23 12.55 -3.83
N GLU A 45 23.04 11.80 -2.74
CA GLU A 45 22.82 10.35 -2.80
C GLU A 45 21.58 10.00 -3.65
N TRP A 46 20.49 10.75 -3.51
CA TRP A 46 19.32 10.53 -4.37
C TRP A 46 19.58 10.83 -5.84
N LYS A 47 20.38 11.84 -6.14
CA LYS A 47 20.71 12.20 -7.53
C LYS A 47 21.61 11.16 -8.19
N GLU A 48 22.39 10.41 -7.41
CA GLU A 48 23.20 9.28 -7.89
C GLU A 48 22.38 8.00 -8.10
N GLU A 49 21.37 7.74 -7.25
CA GLU A 49 20.59 6.51 -7.30
C GLU A 49 19.37 6.56 -8.23
N LEU A 50 18.75 7.74 -8.39
CA LEU A 50 17.53 7.90 -9.16
C LEU A 50 17.82 8.29 -10.60
N THR A 51 16.94 7.88 -11.51
CA THR A 51 16.94 8.47 -12.86
C THR A 51 16.63 9.96 -12.80
N SER A 52 16.91 10.72 -13.87
CA SER A 52 16.57 12.14 -13.96
C SER A 52 15.09 12.40 -13.68
N ASP A 53 14.23 11.53 -14.21
CA ASP A 53 12.78 11.68 -14.13
C ASP A 53 12.27 11.28 -12.74
N GLU A 54 12.81 10.19 -12.17
CA GLU A 54 12.56 9.81 -10.78
C GLU A 54 12.97 10.93 -9.82
N TYR A 55 14.15 11.52 -10.01
CA TYR A 55 14.62 12.64 -9.19
C TYR A 55 13.72 13.86 -9.33
N TYR A 56 13.37 14.24 -10.56
CA TYR A 56 12.47 15.36 -10.82
C TYR A 56 11.12 15.20 -10.11
N VAL A 57 10.49 14.03 -10.24
CA VAL A 57 9.20 13.76 -9.61
C VAL A 57 9.33 13.62 -8.10
N LEU A 58 10.17 12.70 -7.61
CA LEU A 58 10.24 12.34 -6.19
C LEU A 58 10.90 13.41 -5.32
N ARG A 59 11.85 14.18 -5.85
CA ARG A 59 12.64 15.15 -5.06
C ARG A 59 12.29 16.60 -5.37
N GLN A 60 12.09 16.92 -6.65
CA GLN A 60 11.76 18.28 -7.08
C GLN A 60 10.24 18.55 -7.17
N LYS A 61 9.42 17.58 -6.74
CA LYS A 61 7.95 17.65 -6.77
C LYS A 61 7.39 17.92 -8.17
N GLY A 62 8.09 17.41 -9.18
CA GLY A 62 7.61 17.36 -10.55
C GLY A 62 6.33 16.53 -10.67
N THR A 63 5.57 16.77 -11.73
CA THR A 63 4.38 16.00 -12.07
C THR A 63 4.55 15.40 -13.45
N ASP A 64 4.28 14.10 -13.58
CA ASP A 64 4.25 13.42 -14.87
C ASP A 64 3.22 14.08 -15.79
N ARG A 65 3.47 14.06 -17.10
CA ARG A 65 2.43 14.47 -18.06
C ARG A 65 1.22 13.55 -17.96
N ALA A 66 0.02 14.14 -17.94
CA ALA A 66 -1.23 13.40 -17.97
C ALA A 66 -1.30 12.53 -19.24
N GLY A 67 -1.81 11.30 -19.13
CA GLY A 67 -2.00 10.43 -20.28
C GLY A 67 -2.45 9.02 -19.93
N ASN A 68 -2.35 8.11 -20.91
CA ASN A 68 -2.74 6.71 -20.75
C ASN A 68 -1.54 5.75 -20.54
N GLY A 69 -0.32 6.28 -20.48
CA GLY A 69 0.90 5.51 -20.31
C GLY A 69 1.17 5.10 -18.86
N GLY A 70 2.28 4.37 -18.66
CA GLY A 70 2.75 4.00 -17.33
C GLY A 70 1.79 3.05 -16.62
N TYR A 71 1.46 3.36 -15.37
CA TYR A 71 0.53 2.56 -14.57
C TYR A 71 -0.91 3.05 -14.65
N THR A 72 -1.24 4.04 -15.49
CA THR A 72 -2.60 4.61 -15.56
C THR A 72 -3.62 3.53 -15.90
N LYS A 73 -3.38 2.76 -16.98
CA LYS A 73 -4.24 1.64 -17.43
C LYS A 73 -3.78 0.26 -16.94
N HIS A 74 -2.90 0.21 -15.96
CA HIS A 74 -2.37 -1.04 -15.43
C HIS A 74 -3.24 -1.54 -14.26
N PHE A 75 -3.77 -2.76 -14.34
CA PHE A 75 -4.69 -3.34 -13.34
C PHE A 75 -4.34 -4.78 -12.92
N GLU A 76 -3.10 -5.20 -13.15
CA GLU A 76 -2.63 -6.52 -12.68
C GLU A 76 -2.61 -6.59 -11.14
N LYS A 77 -2.78 -7.81 -10.62
CA LYS A 77 -2.72 -8.08 -9.17
C LYS A 77 -1.28 -8.01 -8.67
N GLY A 78 -1.11 -7.21 -7.61
CA GLY A 78 0.19 -6.92 -7.01
C GLY A 78 0.17 -5.67 -6.14
N THR A 79 1.35 -5.13 -5.87
CA THR A 79 1.58 -4.00 -4.96
C THR A 79 2.42 -2.94 -5.66
N TYR A 80 2.12 -1.67 -5.41
CA TYR A 80 2.90 -0.52 -5.88
C TYR A 80 3.79 -0.01 -4.76
N LYS A 81 5.09 0.06 -5.03
CA LYS A 81 6.13 0.48 -4.09
C LYS A 81 6.68 1.84 -4.48
N CYS A 82 7.17 2.62 -3.52
CA CYS A 82 7.92 3.84 -3.78
C CYS A 82 9.11 3.53 -4.69
N ALA A 83 9.24 4.25 -5.81
CA ALA A 83 10.30 4.02 -6.78
C ALA A 83 11.71 4.29 -6.21
N ALA A 84 11.80 5.19 -5.22
CA ALA A 84 13.05 5.55 -4.53
C ALA A 84 13.47 4.50 -3.48
N CYS A 85 12.60 4.23 -2.50
CA CYS A 85 12.99 3.48 -1.31
C CYS A 85 12.38 2.08 -1.20
N GLY A 86 11.51 1.69 -2.14
CA GLY A 86 10.88 0.38 -2.16
C GLY A 86 9.80 0.13 -1.10
N THR A 87 9.42 1.15 -0.33
CA THR A 87 8.30 1.06 0.64
C THR A 87 7.01 0.73 -0.11
N GLN A 88 6.22 -0.24 0.37
CA GLN A 88 4.90 -0.52 -0.21
C GLN A 88 3.96 0.65 0.10
N LEU A 89 3.24 1.15 -0.90
CA LEU A 89 2.39 2.34 -0.78
C LEU A 89 0.92 2.02 -1.07
N PHE A 90 0.66 1.24 -2.12
CA PHE A 90 -0.70 0.97 -2.59
C PHE A 90 -0.85 -0.49 -3.00
N GLU A 91 -2.01 -1.06 -2.75
CA GLU A 91 -2.38 -2.40 -3.20
C GLU A 91 -3.24 -2.33 -4.46
N SER A 92 -3.05 -3.25 -5.40
CA SER A 92 -3.80 -3.26 -6.67
C SER A 92 -5.32 -3.31 -6.54
N ASN A 93 -5.87 -3.81 -5.42
CA ASN A 93 -7.31 -3.83 -5.15
C ASN A 93 -7.90 -2.44 -4.83
N THR A 94 -7.08 -1.48 -4.44
CA THR A 94 -7.47 -0.08 -4.20
C THR A 94 -7.38 0.75 -5.49
N LYS A 95 -6.78 0.21 -6.55
CA LYS A 95 -6.62 0.92 -7.82
C LYS A 95 -7.92 0.90 -8.62
N TYR A 96 -8.28 2.03 -9.20
CA TYR A 96 -9.47 2.16 -10.06
C TYR A 96 -9.21 3.10 -11.24
N GLU A 97 -10.12 3.11 -12.21
CA GLU A 97 -10.06 4.02 -13.36
C GLU A 97 -10.78 5.33 -13.02
N SER A 98 -10.02 6.41 -12.84
CA SER A 98 -10.54 7.75 -12.52
C SER A 98 -10.67 8.67 -13.74
N HIS A 99 -10.11 8.27 -14.89
CA HIS A 99 -9.94 9.08 -16.10
C HIS A 99 -9.19 10.41 -15.89
N CYS A 100 -8.45 10.59 -14.78
CA CYS A 100 -7.70 11.82 -14.53
C CYS A 100 -6.38 11.93 -15.30
N GLY A 101 -5.92 10.84 -15.94
CA GLY A 101 -4.64 10.79 -16.67
C GLY A 101 -3.43 10.35 -15.84
N TRP A 102 -3.65 9.88 -14.61
CA TRP A 102 -2.62 9.30 -13.74
C TRP A 102 -3.15 8.07 -12.99
N PRO A 103 -2.27 7.14 -12.55
CA PRO A 103 -2.63 6.08 -11.61
C PRO A 103 -3.44 6.63 -10.43
N SER A 104 -4.59 6.00 -10.17
CA SER A 104 -5.50 6.43 -9.12
C SER A 104 -5.85 5.28 -8.19
N PHE A 105 -5.75 5.55 -6.89
CA PHE A 105 -6.09 4.62 -5.82
C PHE A 105 -7.12 5.26 -4.89
N ASP A 106 -7.99 4.46 -4.27
CA ASP A 106 -8.95 4.95 -3.29
C ASP A 106 -8.44 4.84 -1.85
N ASP A 107 -7.41 4.05 -1.61
CA ASP A 107 -6.76 3.92 -0.31
C ASP A 107 -5.25 3.69 -0.44
N ALA A 108 -4.51 4.00 0.63
CA ALA A 108 -3.08 3.73 0.76
C ALA A 108 -2.83 2.73 1.89
N ILE A 109 -1.70 2.02 1.86
CA ILE A 109 -1.31 1.16 2.99
C ILE A 109 -1.11 2.05 4.22
N ASP A 110 -1.80 1.70 5.31
CA ASP A 110 -1.84 2.52 6.52
C ASP A 110 -0.42 2.87 7.03
N GLY A 111 -0.26 4.14 7.38
CA GLY A 111 0.99 4.67 7.91
C GLY A 111 2.14 4.79 6.90
N THR A 112 1.95 4.54 5.60
CA THR A 112 3.04 4.61 4.59
C THR A 112 3.10 5.92 3.81
N VAL A 113 1.99 6.67 3.78
CA VAL A 113 1.86 7.98 3.12
C VAL A 113 1.72 9.10 4.15
N LYS A 114 2.35 10.25 3.89
CA LYS A 114 2.23 11.48 4.66
C LYS A 114 1.50 12.55 3.84
N PHE A 115 0.60 13.27 4.50
CA PHE A 115 -0.21 14.34 3.92
C PHE A 115 0.33 15.71 4.32
N THR A 116 0.51 16.60 3.35
CA THR A 116 0.97 17.97 3.58
C THR A 116 0.10 18.96 2.80
N ARG A 117 -0.29 20.07 3.42
CA ARG A 117 -1.01 21.15 2.73
C ARG A 117 -0.10 21.76 1.64
N ASP A 118 -0.61 21.84 0.42
CA ASP A 118 0.06 22.40 -0.74
C ASP A 118 -0.73 23.61 -1.27
N THR A 119 -0.08 24.76 -1.35
CA THR A 119 -0.63 26.02 -1.88
C THR A 119 0.04 26.47 -3.17
N SER A 120 0.82 25.59 -3.82
CA SER A 120 1.49 25.88 -5.09
C SER A 120 0.49 26.03 -6.24
N ALA A 121 0.93 26.68 -7.32
CA ALA A 121 0.13 26.91 -8.54
C ALA A 121 -1.24 27.59 -8.29
N GLY A 122 -1.37 28.37 -7.21
CA GLY A 122 -2.59 29.09 -6.86
C GLY A 122 -3.76 28.20 -6.40
N MET A 123 -3.51 26.92 -6.09
CA MET A 123 -4.54 25.96 -5.66
C MET A 123 -4.29 25.53 -4.22
N ILE A 124 -5.36 25.17 -3.48
CA ILE A 124 -5.23 24.49 -2.18
C ILE A 124 -5.47 23.00 -2.40
N ARG A 125 -4.41 22.20 -2.22
CA ARG A 125 -4.43 20.74 -2.36
C ARG A 125 -3.75 20.09 -1.16
N THR A 126 -3.83 18.76 -1.11
CA THR A 126 -3.08 17.96 -0.15
C THR A 126 -2.08 17.11 -0.91
N GLU A 127 -0.80 17.42 -0.76
CA GLU A 127 0.31 16.62 -1.27
C GLU A 127 0.40 15.30 -0.50
N ILE A 128 0.67 14.22 -1.23
CA ILE A 128 1.04 12.91 -0.67
C ILE A 128 2.53 12.63 -0.92
N THR A 129 3.22 12.22 0.15
CA THR A 129 4.65 11.87 0.13
C THR A 129 4.85 10.49 0.77
N CYS A 130 5.88 9.76 0.35
CA CYS A 130 6.28 8.53 1.03
C CYS A 130 6.83 8.85 2.42
N LYS A 131 6.23 8.27 3.47
CA LYS A 131 6.65 8.53 4.87
C LYS A 131 8.08 8.06 5.18
N ALA A 132 8.61 7.10 4.42
CA ALA A 132 9.94 6.55 4.64
C ALA A 132 11.07 7.46 4.15
N CYS A 133 10.93 8.06 2.96
CA CYS A 133 12.01 8.83 2.31
C CYS A 133 11.63 10.28 1.94
N ASP A 134 10.42 10.72 2.29
CA ASP A 134 9.83 12.01 1.93
C ASP A 134 9.68 12.25 0.40
N GLY A 135 9.76 11.19 -0.42
CA GLY A 135 9.59 11.31 -1.87
C GLY A 135 8.17 11.72 -2.25
N HIS A 136 8.04 12.73 -3.13
CA HIS A 136 6.76 13.20 -3.68
C HIS A 136 6.09 12.12 -4.53
N LEU A 137 4.82 11.86 -4.26
CA LEU A 137 4.01 10.85 -4.96
C LEU A 137 2.95 11.50 -5.86
N GLY A 138 2.34 12.58 -5.39
CA GLY A 138 1.24 13.26 -6.08
C GLY A 138 0.33 13.98 -5.09
N HIS A 139 -0.98 13.90 -5.30
CA HIS A 139 -1.99 14.57 -4.47
C HIS A 139 -3.18 13.67 -4.14
N ILE A 140 -3.85 13.97 -3.02
CA ILE A 140 -5.12 13.35 -2.65
C ILE A 140 -6.29 14.34 -2.79
N PHE A 141 -7.41 13.84 -3.30
CA PHE A 141 -8.66 14.57 -3.50
C PHE A 141 -9.84 13.83 -2.84
N ASN A 142 -10.96 14.55 -2.62
CA ASN A 142 -12.18 14.03 -1.99
C ASN A 142 -13.29 13.70 -3.02
N ASP A 143 -12.89 13.41 -4.25
CA ASP A 143 -13.76 13.14 -5.41
C ASP A 143 -13.59 11.69 -5.93
N GLY A 144 -13.19 10.78 -5.04
CA GLY A 144 -13.07 9.36 -5.36
C GLY A 144 -14.40 8.59 -5.26
N PRO A 145 -14.36 7.26 -5.43
CA PRO A 145 -15.52 6.38 -5.36
C PRO A 145 -16.20 6.46 -3.99
N ARG A 146 -17.48 6.82 -3.96
CA ARG A 146 -18.24 7.04 -2.70
C ARG A 146 -18.60 5.75 -2.00
N GLU A 147 -18.65 4.66 -2.73
CA GLU A 147 -18.91 3.30 -2.27
C GLU A 147 -17.76 2.70 -1.46
N THR A 148 -16.55 3.29 -1.53
CA THR A 148 -15.39 2.88 -0.73
C THR A 148 -14.98 3.96 0.27
N THR A 149 -14.01 4.81 -0.06
CA THR A 149 -13.41 5.80 0.85
C THR A 149 -13.81 7.25 0.50
N GLY A 150 -14.34 7.47 -0.71
CA GLY A 150 -14.53 8.81 -1.28
C GLY A 150 -13.22 9.55 -1.58
N LYS A 151 -12.05 8.90 -1.45
CA LYS A 151 -10.74 9.50 -1.69
C LYS A 151 -10.19 9.10 -3.05
N ARG A 152 -9.41 10.01 -3.63
CA ARG A 152 -8.64 9.76 -4.84
C ARG A 152 -7.19 10.14 -4.62
N TYR A 153 -6.34 9.14 -4.45
CA TYR A 153 -4.89 9.28 -4.49
C TYR A 153 -4.46 9.32 -5.96
N CYS A 154 -4.18 10.50 -6.48
CA CYS A 154 -3.71 10.75 -7.84
C CYS A 154 -2.18 10.74 -7.83
N VAL A 155 -1.57 9.68 -8.36
CA VAL A 155 -0.16 9.35 -8.13
C VAL A 155 0.62 9.39 -9.45
N ASN A 156 1.80 10.00 -9.44
CA ASN A 156 2.73 9.97 -10.56
C ASN A 156 3.20 8.54 -10.83
N THR A 157 3.17 8.08 -12.08
CA THR A 157 3.71 6.76 -12.47
C THR A 157 5.17 6.66 -12.06
N THR A 158 5.96 7.69 -12.35
CA THR A 158 7.41 7.72 -12.11
C THR A 158 7.76 7.59 -10.62
N SER A 159 6.82 7.91 -9.72
CA SER A 159 7.04 7.83 -8.27
C SER A 159 6.87 6.42 -7.69
N ILE A 160 6.36 5.46 -8.47
CA ILE A 160 6.03 4.11 -8.01
C ILE A 160 6.61 3.03 -8.94
N LYS A 161 6.78 1.82 -8.40
CA LYS A 161 7.18 0.60 -9.11
C LYS A 161 6.21 -0.53 -8.76
N PHE A 162 5.69 -1.22 -9.78
CA PHE A 162 4.78 -2.33 -9.58
C PHE A 162 5.52 -3.64 -9.31
N VAL A 163 5.01 -4.45 -8.38
CA VAL A 163 5.47 -5.80 -8.10
C VAL A 163 4.26 -6.75 -8.17
N LYS A 164 4.29 -7.66 -9.14
CA LYS A 164 3.23 -8.65 -9.37
C LYS A 164 3.10 -9.60 -8.17
N SER A 165 1.87 -9.95 -7.80
CA SER A 165 1.62 -10.98 -6.80
C SER A 165 1.93 -12.37 -7.36
N GLU A 166 2.63 -13.22 -6.62
CA GLU A 166 2.79 -14.62 -7.01
C GLU A 166 1.47 -15.36 -6.89
N GLU A 167 0.94 -15.85 -8.01
CA GLU A 167 -0.17 -16.79 -8.01
C GLU A 167 0.35 -18.15 -7.51
N LYS A 168 -0.04 -18.53 -6.30
CA LYS A 168 0.15 -19.92 -5.86
C LYS A 168 -0.71 -20.81 -6.75
N LYS A 169 -0.09 -21.48 -7.73
CA LYS A 169 -0.71 -22.59 -8.45
C LYS A 169 -1.22 -23.57 -7.40
N LYS A 170 -2.54 -23.71 -7.31
CA LYS A 170 -3.19 -24.76 -6.52
C LYS A 170 -2.81 -26.06 -7.20
N SER A 171 -1.89 -26.81 -6.63
CA SER A 171 -1.63 -28.19 -7.05
C SER A 171 -2.93 -28.95 -6.81
N GLU A 172 -3.59 -29.35 -7.90
CA GLU A 172 -4.66 -30.33 -7.85
C GLU A 172 -4.03 -31.65 -7.38
N GLU A 173 -4.56 -32.18 -6.28
CA GLU A 173 -4.22 -33.48 -5.69
C GLU A 173 -5.42 -34.40 -5.92
#